data_AF-A0A0L0WA30-F1
#
_entry.id   AF-A0A0L0WA30-F1
#
_cell.length_a   1.000
_cell.length_b   1.000
_cell.length_c   1.000
_cell.angle_alpha   90.00
_cell.angle_beta   90.00
_cell.angle_gamma   90.00
#
_symmetry.space_group_name_H-M   'P 1'
#
loop_
_entity.id
_entity.type
_entity.pdbx_description
1 polymer ?
#
loop_
_entity_poly.entity_id
_entity_poly.type
_entity_poly.pdbx_seq_one_letter_code
_entity_poly.pdbx_strand_id
1 'polypeptide(L)'
;MPDNVVEALREASINKLFSANVFDNSFSTWTPVINSLIPARTSRQVLDLGDHLSDIFRTTRTGGRGQGEVSGGGAAWESLVCWYLNLCLIGRRTVVIKHNRELIPQPVSDAITVNYHNFVSNTESDLIAITFPDRPEYSINKDTINIFDENGASVSLRIGRNNRYNLLAVLNALCHRDFTDLEIHIIQCKTNWNDNAQIPMLWDMIYSATNFRTNVTVGRNGYAIADVARFTYSFVTVPTSRMSGINANSTCVKRVTNMTGGNYWGRPTVNNVANSIKEMLQRNLSTGHSRNHLTTLNGELPNLNTDYSYFRL
;
A
#
# COMPACT_ATOMS: atom_id res chain seq x y z
N MET A 1 4.79 -22.06 -2.20
CA MET A 1 4.16 -20.73 -2.23
C MET A 1 2.70 -20.92 -2.60
N PRO A 2 1.74 -20.19 -2.00
CA PRO A 2 0.41 -20.08 -2.54
C PRO A 2 0.53 -19.60 -3.98
N ASP A 3 0.30 -20.49 -4.93
CA ASP A 3 0.57 -20.21 -6.35
C ASP A 3 -0.62 -19.51 -7.00
N ASN A 4 -1.15 -18.45 -6.37
CA ASN A 4 -2.29 -17.66 -6.88
C ASN A 4 -1.85 -16.26 -7.34
N VAL A 5 -2.72 -15.59 -8.10
CA VAL A 5 -2.37 -14.30 -8.72
C VAL A 5 -2.18 -13.16 -7.72
N VAL A 6 -2.89 -13.20 -6.57
CA VAL A 6 -2.77 -12.21 -5.51
C VAL A 6 -1.39 -12.33 -4.84
N GLU A 7 -0.97 -13.56 -4.55
CA GLU A 7 0.34 -13.84 -3.96
C GLU A 7 1.47 -13.50 -4.93
N ALA A 8 1.32 -13.82 -6.22
CA ALA A 8 2.28 -13.42 -7.24
C ALA A 8 2.45 -11.89 -7.32
N LEU A 9 1.36 -11.12 -7.17
CA LEU A 9 1.42 -9.65 -7.10
C LEU A 9 2.10 -9.15 -5.82
N ARG A 10 1.82 -9.78 -4.67
CA ARG A 10 2.47 -9.44 -3.39
C ARG A 10 3.96 -9.69 -3.43
N GLU A 11 4.37 -10.88 -3.88
CA GLU A 11 5.77 -11.23 -4.07
C GLU A 11 6.47 -10.24 -5.01
N ALA A 12 5.86 -9.94 -6.17
CA ALA A 12 6.41 -8.97 -7.11
C ALA A 12 6.53 -7.56 -6.51
N SER A 13 5.53 -7.13 -5.73
CA SER A 13 5.54 -5.84 -5.00
C SER A 13 6.69 -5.78 -4.02
N ILE A 14 6.86 -6.80 -3.17
CA ILE A 14 7.93 -6.84 -2.16
C ILE A 14 9.31 -6.96 -2.79
N ASN A 15 9.49 -7.83 -3.79
CA ASN A 15 10.75 -7.96 -4.51
C ASN A 15 11.15 -6.64 -5.17
N LYS A 16 10.18 -5.86 -5.69
CA LYS A 16 10.47 -4.53 -6.24
C LYS A 16 11.03 -3.57 -5.19
N LEU A 17 10.57 -3.64 -3.93
CA LEU A 17 11.14 -2.83 -2.85
C LEU A 17 12.63 -3.12 -2.68
N PHE A 18 13.00 -4.40 -2.65
CA PHE A 18 14.39 -4.85 -2.51
C PHE A 18 15.26 -4.64 -3.75
N SER A 19 14.67 -4.39 -4.92
CA SER A 19 15.44 -4.01 -6.13
C SER A 19 16.03 -2.59 -6.03
N ALA A 20 15.54 -1.76 -5.10
CA ALA A 20 16.06 -0.43 -4.85
C ALA A 20 17.14 -0.45 -3.76
N ASN A 21 18.36 -0.08 -4.11
CA ASN A 21 19.54 -0.06 -3.21
C ASN A 21 19.27 0.63 -1.86
N VAL A 22 18.49 1.71 -1.85
CA VAL A 22 18.18 2.46 -0.61
C VAL A 22 17.40 1.59 0.38
N PHE A 23 16.40 0.85 -0.08
CA PHE A 23 15.60 -0.01 0.80
C PHE A 23 16.39 -1.25 1.19
N ASP A 24 17.08 -1.90 0.25
CA ASP A 24 17.88 -3.11 0.52
C ASP A 24 18.96 -2.85 1.59
N ASN A 25 19.73 -1.77 1.42
CA ASN A 25 20.74 -1.35 2.39
C ASN A 25 20.11 -0.99 3.74
N SER A 26 19.01 -0.25 3.75
CA SER A 26 18.34 0.13 5.00
C SER A 26 17.78 -1.09 5.73
N PHE A 27 17.21 -2.04 4.98
CA PHE A 27 16.64 -3.26 5.51
C PHE A 27 17.69 -4.10 6.24
N SER A 28 18.93 -4.16 5.73
CA SER A 28 20.03 -4.84 6.44
C SER A 28 20.27 -4.32 7.87
N THR A 29 20.00 -3.03 8.11
CA THR A 29 20.08 -2.39 9.44
C THR A 29 18.77 -2.57 10.23
N TRP A 30 17.63 -2.62 9.54
CA TRP A 30 16.32 -2.79 10.16
C TRP A 30 16.05 -4.23 10.60
N THR A 31 16.49 -5.25 9.86
CA THR A 31 16.20 -6.67 10.14
C THR A 31 16.60 -7.10 11.56
N PRO A 32 17.80 -6.76 12.09
CA PRO A 32 18.14 -7.10 13.48
C PRO A 32 17.19 -6.45 14.51
N VAL A 33 16.77 -5.21 14.25
CA VAL A 33 15.83 -4.47 15.11
C VAL A 33 14.42 -5.05 15.01
N ILE A 34 13.98 -5.43 13.82
CA ILE A 34 12.71 -6.11 13.61
C ILE A 34 12.72 -7.44 14.36
N ASN A 35 13.75 -8.27 14.17
CA ASN A 35 13.87 -9.57 14.84
C ASN A 35 13.90 -9.46 16.37
N SER A 36 14.47 -8.38 16.93
CA SER A 36 14.45 -8.15 18.38
C SER A 36 13.07 -7.72 18.91
N LEU A 37 12.26 -7.04 18.09
CA LEU A 37 10.88 -6.66 18.41
C LEU A 37 9.89 -7.83 18.25
N ILE A 38 10.15 -8.77 17.35
CA ILE A 38 9.26 -9.90 17.06
C ILE A 38 9.94 -11.28 17.21
N PRO A 39 10.59 -11.59 18.36
CA PRO A 39 11.45 -12.77 18.50
C PRO A 39 10.72 -14.11 18.34
N ALA A 40 9.43 -14.17 18.71
CA ALA A 40 8.62 -15.37 18.54
C ALA A 40 7.74 -15.32 17.28
N ARG A 41 7.79 -14.22 16.51
CA ARG A 41 7.04 -13.98 15.28
C ARG A 41 5.57 -14.34 15.39
N THR A 42 4.95 -14.08 16.54
CA THR A 42 3.50 -14.31 16.72
C THR A 42 2.69 -13.29 15.92
N SER A 43 1.44 -13.61 15.59
CA SER A 43 0.55 -12.67 14.89
C SER A 43 0.40 -11.34 15.62
N ARG A 44 0.41 -11.36 16.95
CA ARG A 44 0.38 -10.14 17.78
C ARG A 44 1.66 -9.33 17.67
N GLN A 45 2.82 -9.97 17.76
CA GLN A 45 4.12 -9.31 17.61
C GLN A 45 4.27 -8.66 16.23
N VAL A 46 3.91 -9.38 15.16
CA VAL A 46 3.94 -8.86 13.79
C VAL A 46 3.00 -7.66 13.64
N LEU A 47 1.79 -7.73 14.19
CA LEU A 47 0.85 -6.60 14.17
C LEU A 47 1.34 -5.40 15.00
N ASP A 48 1.96 -5.64 16.16
CA ASP A 48 2.47 -4.59 17.04
C ASP A 48 3.75 -3.94 16.49
N LEU A 49 4.42 -4.54 15.50
CA LEU A 49 5.52 -3.91 14.76
C LEU A 49 5.11 -2.56 14.15
N GLY A 50 3.82 -2.37 13.83
CA GLY A 50 3.25 -1.10 13.37
C GLY A 50 3.51 0.07 14.33
N ASP A 51 3.52 -0.19 15.64
CA ASP A 51 3.81 0.82 16.67
C ASP A 51 5.29 1.24 16.71
N HIS A 52 6.17 0.47 16.04
CA HIS A 52 7.62 0.65 16.12
C HIS A 52 8.25 1.05 14.78
N LEU A 53 7.48 1.16 13.69
CA LEU A 53 8.05 1.49 12.36
C LEU A 53 8.82 2.80 12.36
N SER A 54 8.41 3.80 13.15
CA SER A 54 9.16 5.07 13.23
C SER A 54 10.52 4.89 13.88
N ASP A 55 10.64 4.00 14.85
CA ASP A 55 11.89 3.78 15.57
C ASP A 55 12.83 2.90 14.72
N ILE A 56 12.30 1.89 14.02
CA ILE A 56 13.02 1.11 13.00
C ILE A 56 13.55 2.04 11.91
N PHE A 57 12.69 2.86 11.30
CA PHE A 57 13.07 3.78 10.24
C PHE A 57 14.20 4.74 10.66
N ARG A 58 14.23 5.16 11.94
CA ARG A 58 15.21 6.11 12.45
C ARG A 58 16.59 5.50 12.68
N THR A 59 16.74 4.18 12.70
CA THR A 59 18.06 3.55 12.92
C THR A 59 19.02 3.75 11.74
N THR A 60 18.50 4.10 10.57
CA THR A 60 19.29 4.41 9.36
C THR A 60 19.42 5.91 9.09
N ARG A 61 18.99 6.78 10.03
CA ARG A 61 19.06 8.24 9.85
C ARG A 61 20.51 8.72 9.99
N THR A 62 21.15 9.04 8.87
CA THR A 62 22.43 9.78 8.86
C THR A 62 22.17 11.24 9.31
N GLY A 63 23.09 11.81 10.09
CA GLY A 63 22.94 13.15 10.69
C GLY A 63 23.06 14.33 9.71
N GLY A 64 23.11 14.08 8.39
CA GLY A 64 23.22 15.10 7.34
C GLY A 64 21.84 15.62 6.89
N ARG A 65 21.78 16.88 6.47
CA ARG A 65 20.61 17.52 5.84
C ARG A 65 20.88 17.82 4.36
N GLY A 66 21.39 16.85 3.61
CA GLY A 66 21.52 16.96 2.16
C GLY A 66 20.18 16.75 1.45
N GLN A 67 19.92 17.50 0.37
CA GLN A 67 18.65 17.40 -0.39
C GLN A 67 18.42 15.98 -0.96
N GLY A 68 19.48 15.24 -1.30
CA GLY A 68 19.41 13.83 -1.71
C GLY A 68 19.09 12.84 -0.58
N GLU A 69 19.39 13.20 0.67
CA GLU A 69 19.05 12.39 1.85
C GLU A 69 17.57 12.52 2.21
N VAL A 70 16.95 13.68 1.91
CA VAL A 70 15.51 13.93 2.15
C VAL A 70 14.62 13.10 1.22
N SER A 71 14.96 13.01 -0.07
CA SER A 71 14.22 12.17 -1.04
C SER A 71 14.45 10.67 -0.80
N GLY A 72 15.68 10.27 -0.47
CA GLY A 72 15.99 8.89 -0.06
C GLY A 72 15.22 8.45 1.19
N GLY A 73 15.10 9.34 2.19
CA GLY A 73 14.32 9.07 3.40
C GLY A 73 12.81 8.89 3.12
N GLY A 74 12.23 9.69 2.23
CA GLY A 74 10.84 9.52 1.79
C GLY A 74 10.60 8.14 1.16
N ALA A 75 11.42 7.80 0.17
CA ALA A 75 11.33 6.53 -0.54
C ALA A 75 11.52 5.32 0.40
N ALA A 76 12.44 5.41 1.36
CA ALA A 76 12.67 4.36 2.36
C ALA A 76 11.47 4.19 3.31
N TRP A 77 10.85 5.30 3.75
CA TRP A 77 9.67 5.26 4.62
C TRP A 77 8.47 4.61 3.92
N GLU A 78 8.19 5.03 2.69
CA GLU A 78 7.15 4.43 1.84
C GLU A 78 7.35 2.91 1.70
N SER A 79 8.57 2.49 1.40
CA SER A 79 8.89 1.07 1.22
C SER A 79 8.76 0.28 2.52
N LEU A 80 9.15 0.84 3.68
CA LEU A 80 8.97 0.20 4.98
C LEU A 80 7.48 0.02 5.31
N VAL A 81 6.65 1.03 5.05
CA VAL A 81 5.20 0.95 5.22
C VAL A 81 4.60 -0.11 4.29
N CYS A 82 4.98 -0.11 3.01
CA CYS A 82 4.52 -1.09 2.02
C CYS A 82 4.86 -2.53 2.45
N TRP A 83 6.10 -2.75 2.90
CA TRP A 83 6.57 -4.04 3.39
C TRP A 83 5.77 -4.50 4.62
N TYR A 84 5.61 -3.63 5.62
CA TYR A 84 4.88 -3.96 6.85
C TYR A 84 3.41 -4.32 6.58
N LEU A 85 2.72 -3.51 5.76
CA LEU A 85 1.31 -3.76 5.45
C LEU A 85 1.13 -5.08 4.71
N ASN A 86 1.95 -5.39 3.71
CA ASN A 86 1.89 -6.67 3.03
C ASN A 86 2.21 -7.86 3.94
N LEU A 87 3.16 -7.72 4.87
CA LEU A 87 3.45 -8.75 5.86
C LEU A 87 2.21 -9.04 6.72
N CYS A 88 1.47 -7.99 7.11
CA CYS A 88 0.21 -8.14 7.85
C CYS A 88 -0.95 -8.71 7.01
N LEU A 89 -0.80 -8.73 5.68
CA LEU A 89 -1.84 -9.11 4.72
C LEU A 89 -1.55 -10.45 4.01
N ILE A 90 -0.55 -11.22 4.46
CA ILE A 90 -0.36 -12.60 4.01
C ILE A 90 -1.64 -13.42 4.24
N GLY A 91 -1.99 -14.27 3.27
CA GLY A 91 -3.24 -15.04 3.27
C GLY A 91 -4.52 -14.22 3.05
N ARG A 92 -4.40 -12.93 2.68
CA ARG A 92 -5.55 -12.06 2.37
C ARG A 92 -5.57 -11.67 0.89
N ARG A 93 -6.75 -11.32 0.38
CA ARG A 93 -6.98 -10.87 -1.00
C ARG A 93 -6.67 -9.38 -1.20
N THR A 94 -5.85 -8.80 -0.32
CA THR A 94 -5.42 -7.40 -0.38
C THR A 94 -3.91 -7.35 -0.56
N VAL A 95 -3.44 -6.53 -1.50
CA VAL A 95 -2.02 -6.28 -1.76
C VAL A 95 -1.75 -4.78 -1.72
N VAL A 96 -0.67 -4.37 -1.05
CA VAL A 96 -0.20 -2.98 -1.07
C VAL A 96 0.95 -2.86 -2.07
N ILE A 97 0.88 -1.86 -2.94
CA ILE A 97 1.82 -1.68 -4.03
C ILE A 97 2.40 -0.29 -3.93
N LYS A 98 3.72 -0.19 -3.86
CA LYS A 98 4.41 1.09 -4.06
C LYS A 98 4.30 1.48 -5.52
N HIS A 99 3.98 2.75 -5.81
CA HIS A 99 3.63 3.20 -7.16
C HIS A 99 4.58 2.67 -8.24
N ASN A 100 4.08 1.77 -9.09
CA ASN A 100 4.85 1.12 -10.13
C ASN A 100 3.95 0.68 -11.30
N ARG A 101 4.23 1.21 -12.50
CA ARG A 101 3.45 0.93 -13.72
C ARG A 101 3.49 -0.54 -14.18
N GLU A 102 4.48 -1.31 -13.75
CA GLU A 102 4.60 -2.74 -14.08
C GLU A 102 3.71 -3.63 -13.18
N LEU A 103 3.19 -3.08 -12.06
CA LEU A 103 2.45 -3.84 -11.05
C LEU A 103 1.02 -3.34 -10.83
N ILE A 104 0.73 -2.08 -11.15
CA ILE A 104 -0.61 -1.50 -10.98
C ILE A 104 -1.46 -1.81 -12.21
N PRO A 105 -2.60 -2.50 -12.07
CA PRO A 105 -3.49 -2.77 -13.20
C PRO A 105 -4.04 -1.47 -13.80
N GLN A 106 -4.15 -1.42 -15.12
CA GLN A 106 -4.59 -0.23 -15.85
C GLN A 106 -5.96 0.28 -15.38
N PRO A 107 -6.99 -0.56 -15.14
CA PRO A 107 -8.27 -0.09 -14.59
C PRO A 107 -8.11 0.68 -13.27
N VAL A 108 -7.24 0.20 -12.37
CA VAL A 108 -6.96 0.86 -11.08
C VAL A 108 -6.19 2.16 -11.28
N SER A 109 -5.16 2.16 -12.14
CA SER A 109 -4.40 3.37 -12.48
C SER A 109 -5.29 4.44 -13.10
N ASP A 110 -6.18 4.05 -14.02
CA ASP A 110 -7.10 4.96 -14.69
C ASP A 110 -8.12 5.54 -13.71
N ALA A 111 -8.66 4.72 -12.81
CA ALA A 111 -9.61 5.17 -11.79
C ALA A 111 -9.06 6.31 -10.92
N ILE A 112 -7.81 6.18 -10.47
CA ILE A 112 -7.17 7.12 -9.54
C ILE A 112 -6.46 8.28 -10.25
N THR A 113 -6.52 8.31 -11.58
CA THR A 113 -5.90 9.38 -12.37
C THR A 113 -6.66 10.69 -12.16
N VAL A 114 -5.95 11.78 -11.89
CA VAL A 114 -6.53 13.13 -11.87
C VAL A 114 -6.09 13.91 -13.09
N ASN A 115 -7.05 14.40 -13.85
CA ASN A 115 -6.82 15.15 -15.07
C ASN A 115 -7.01 16.65 -14.80
N TYR A 116 -6.05 17.45 -15.23
CA TYR A 116 -6.05 18.91 -15.22
C TYR A 116 -6.02 19.41 -16.66
N HIS A 117 -7.19 19.47 -17.31
CA HIS A 117 -7.30 19.79 -18.74
C HIS A 117 -6.43 18.88 -19.61
N ASN A 118 -5.24 19.33 -20.02
CA ASN A 118 -4.31 18.56 -20.87
C ASN A 118 -3.18 17.87 -20.07
N PHE A 119 -3.13 18.05 -18.75
CA PHE A 119 -2.13 17.43 -17.88
C PHE A 119 -2.75 16.29 -17.07
N VAL A 120 -2.11 15.13 -17.09
CA VAL A 120 -2.54 13.94 -16.37
C VAL A 120 -1.61 13.74 -15.17
N SER A 121 -2.18 13.67 -13.97
CA SER A 121 -1.45 13.46 -12.72
C SER A 121 -1.88 12.17 -12.04
N ASN A 122 -0.94 11.24 -11.95
CA ASN A 122 -1.06 10.00 -11.16
C ASN A 122 -0.01 9.98 -10.04
N THR A 123 0.76 11.06 -9.91
CA THR A 123 2.08 11.11 -9.25
C THR A 123 2.02 11.27 -7.74
N GLU A 124 0.83 11.33 -7.15
CA GLU A 124 0.66 11.60 -5.72
C GLU A 124 -0.07 10.47 -4.98
N SER A 125 0.03 9.26 -5.50
CA SER A 125 -0.24 8.03 -4.74
C SER A 125 1.09 7.38 -4.42
N ASP A 126 1.53 7.41 -3.16
CA ASP A 126 2.79 6.72 -2.81
C ASP A 126 2.58 5.21 -2.81
N LEU A 127 1.54 4.76 -2.10
CA LEU A 127 1.10 3.37 -2.08
C LEU A 127 -0.37 3.24 -2.48
N ILE A 128 -0.69 2.14 -3.14
CA ILE A 128 -2.03 1.74 -3.55
C ILE A 128 -2.28 0.35 -2.97
N ALA A 129 -3.26 0.23 -2.08
CA ALA A 129 -3.77 -1.03 -1.62
C ALA A 129 -5.00 -1.41 -2.45
N ILE A 130 -4.98 -2.61 -3.02
CA ILE A 130 -6.08 -3.16 -3.81
C ILE A 130 -6.60 -4.38 -3.06
N THR A 131 -7.87 -4.35 -2.66
CA THR A 131 -8.59 -5.54 -2.23
C THR A 131 -9.38 -6.06 -3.43
N PHE A 132 -9.02 -7.25 -3.89
CA PHE A 132 -9.75 -7.94 -4.96
C PHE A 132 -11.13 -8.40 -4.45
N PRO A 133 -12.05 -8.92 -5.29
CA PRO A 133 -13.28 -9.57 -4.83
C PRO A 133 -13.08 -11.04 -4.45
N ASP A 134 -14.00 -11.60 -3.67
CA ASP A 134 -13.93 -12.99 -3.23
C ASP A 134 -14.39 -13.94 -4.35
N ARG A 135 -13.53 -14.09 -5.36
CA ARG A 135 -13.80 -14.91 -6.55
C ARG A 135 -12.71 -15.98 -6.74
N PRO A 136 -13.05 -17.13 -7.37
CA PRO A 136 -12.12 -18.25 -7.49
C PRO A 136 -10.79 -17.89 -8.15
N GLU A 137 -10.78 -17.04 -9.17
CA GLU A 137 -9.57 -16.69 -9.92
C GLU A 137 -8.47 -16.03 -9.07
N TYR A 138 -8.84 -15.43 -7.94
CA TYR A 138 -7.89 -14.83 -7.00
C TYR A 138 -7.30 -15.83 -5.99
N SER A 139 -7.84 -17.05 -5.92
CA SER A 139 -7.47 -18.07 -4.92
C SER A 139 -6.98 -19.38 -5.53
N ILE A 140 -7.31 -19.68 -6.79
CA ILE A 140 -6.83 -20.87 -7.52
C ILE A 140 -5.38 -20.71 -7.98
N ASN A 141 -4.82 -21.80 -8.53
CA ASN A 141 -3.51 -21.74 -9.18
C ASN A 141 -3.53 -20.74 -10.35
N LYS A 142 -2.62 -19.77 -10.34
CA LYS A 142 -2.52 -18.68 -11.33
C LYS A 142 -2.30 -19.19 -12.77
N ASP A 143 -1.69 -20.35 -12.93
CA ASP A 143 -1.45 -21.00 -14.23
C ASP A 143 -2.67 -21.74 -14.79
N THR A 144 -3.78 -21.71 -14.06
CA THR A 144 -5.06 -22.30 -14.48
C THR A 144 -6.16 -21.27 -14.74
N ILE A 145 -5.85 -19.98 -14.57
CA ILE A 145 -6.81 -18.89 -14.80
C ILE A 145 -7.21 -18.85 -16.27
N ASN A 146 -8.52 -18.79 -16.54
CA ASN A 146 -9.07 -18.53 -17.85
C ASN A 146 -9.77 -17.18 -17.82
N ILE A 147 -9.24 -16.19 -18.54
CA ILE A 147 -9.76 -14.82 -18.52
C ILE A 147 -9.60 -14.16 -19.89
N PHE A 148 -10.53 -13.27 -20.21
CA PHE A 148 -10.55 -12.47 -21.43
C PHE A 148 -10.22 -11.02 -21.11
N ASP A 149 -9.49 -10.35 -22.00
CA ASP A 149 -9.22 -8.92 -21.90
C ASP A 149 -10.47 -8.06 -22.20
N GLU A 150 -10.31 -6.74 -22.12
CA GLU A 150 -11.37 -5.75 -22.38
C GLU A 150 -11.95 -5.81 -23.81
N ASN A 151 -11.26 -6.47 -24.75
CA ASN A 151 -11.72 -6.66 -26.12
C ASN A 151 -12.30 -8.07 -26.36
N GLY A 152 -12.42 -8.89 -25.31
CA GLY A 152 -12.92 -10.26 -25.40
C GLY A 152 -11.90 -11.27 -25.93
N ALA A 153 -10.61 -10.94 -26.01
CA ALA A 153 -9.57 -11.87 -26.41
C ALA A 153 -9.01 -12.65 -25.21
N SER A 154 -8.71 -13.93 -25.38
CA SER A 154 -8.12 -14.75 -24.31
C SER A 154 -6.73 -14.22 -23.92
N VAL A 155 -6.51 -14.01 -22.62
CA VAL A 155 -5.22 -13.54 -22.11
C VAL A 155 -4.22 -14.69 -22.03
N SER A 156 -3.05 -14.54 -22.66
CA SER A 156 -1.95 -15.49 -22.47
C SER A 156 -1.35 -15.34 -21.06
N LEU A 157 -1.39 -16.42 -20.28
CA LEU A 157 -0.81 -16.49 -18.94
C LEU A 157 0.72 -16.41 -18.94
N ARG A 158 1.36 -16.70 -20.09
CA ARG A 158 2.82 -16.71 -20.24
C ARG A 158 3.27 -15.82 -21.39
N ILE A 159 4.44 -15.20 -21.24
CA ILE A 159 4.99 -14.27 -22.23
C ILE A 159 6.51 -14.41 -22.37
N GLY A 160 7.03 -14.13 -23.57
CA GLY A 160 8.46 -14.11 -23.86
C GLY A 160 9.13 -15.49 -23.88
N ARG A 161 10.41 -15.51 -24.27
CA ARG A 161 11.19 -16.76 -24.44
C ARG A 161 11.38 -17.56 -23.15
N ASN A 162 11.38 -16.88 -22.01
CA ASN A 162 11.60 -17.49 -20.70
C ASN A 162 10.30 -18.02 -20.07
N ASN A 163 9.18 -18.01 -20.80
CA ASN A 163 7.88 -18.46 -20.32
C ASN A 163 7.47 -17.79 -18.98
N ARG A 164 7.75 -16.49 -18.83
CA ARG A 164 7.46 -15.76 -17.59
C ARG A 164 5.95 -15.58 -17.44
N TYR A 165 5.45 -15.61 -16.21
CA TYR A 165 4.03 -15.34 -15.95
C TYR A 165 3.69 -13.89 -16.36
N ASN A 166 2.58 -13.74 -17.08
CA ASN A 166 2.13 -12.48 -17.64
C ASN A 166 1.25 -11.71 -16.63
N LEU A 167 1.82 -11.45 -15.45
CA LEU A 167 1.12 -10.95 -14.27
C LEU A 167 0.24 -9.72 -14.56
N LEU A 168 0.81 -8.68 -15.17
CA LEU A 168 0.10 -7.42 -15.40
C LEU A 168 -1.07 -7.58 -16.38
N ALA A 169 -0.91 -8.38 -17.45
CA ALA A 169 -2.01 -8.59 -18.40
C ALA A 169 -3.17 -9.37 -17.77
N VAL A 170 -2.85 -10.40 -16.96
CA VAL A 170 -3.87 -11.16 -16.23
C VAL A 170 -4.58 -10.26 -15.21
N LEU A 171 -3.84 -9.45 -14.46
CA LEU A 171 -4.44 -8.51 -13.51
C LEU A 171 -5.26 -7.41 -14.20
N ASN A 172 -4.83 -6.91 -15.36
CA ASN A 172 -5.61 -5.94 -16.15
C ASN A 172 -6.98 -6.52 -16.50
N ALA A 173 -7.00 -7.75 -17.02
CA ALA A 173 -8.24 -8.42 -17.41
C ALA A 173 -9.14 -8.74 -16.21
N LEU A 174 -8.57 -9.24 -15.10
CA LEU A 174 -9.31 -9.48 -13.87
C LEU A 174 -9.90 -8.19 -13.28
N CYS A 175 -9.09 -7.14 -13.17
CA CYS A 175 -9.53 -5.84 -12.66
C CYS A 175 -10.52 -5.13 -13.59
N HIS A 176 -10.46 -5.37 -14.91
CA HIS A 176 -11.46 -4.87 -15.85
C HIS A 176 -12.81 -5.56 -15.61
N ARG A 177 -12.81 -6.90 -15.60
CA ARG A 177 -14.02 -7.72 -15.39
C ARG A 177 -14.70 -7.40 -14.06
N ASP A 178 -13.90 -7.24 -13.00
CA ASP A 178 -14.38 -7.16 -11.63
C ASP A 178 -14.28 -5.76 -11.02
N PHE A 179 -14.13 -4.73 -11.86
CA PHE A 179 -13.77 -3.37 -11.42
C PHE A 179 -14.66 -2.85 -10.29
N THR A 180 -15.97 -3.06 -10.41
CA THR A 180 -16.97 -2.57 -9.45
C THR A 180 -16.90 -3.25 -8.09
N ASP A 181 -16.29 -4.42 -8.00
CA ASP A 181 -16.13 -5.18 -6.76
C ASP A 181 -14.75 -4.97 -6.12
N LEU A 182 -13.89 -4.16 -6.73
CA LEU A 182 -12.60 -3.79 -6.15
C LEU A 182 -12.80 -2.83 -4.98
N GLU A 183 -11.91 -2.91 -3.99
CA GLU A 183 -11.70 -1.80 -3.06
C GLU A 183 -10.31 -1.21 -3.29
N ILE A 184 -10.25 0.10 -3.46
CA ILE A 184 -9.01 0.83 -3.71
C ILE A 184 -8.74 1.74 -2.52
N HIS A 185 -7.54 1.62 -1.95
CA HIS A 185 -7.10 2.45 -0.84
C HIS A 185 -5.78 3.12 -1.16
N ILE A 186 -5.78 4.45 -1.23
CA ILE A 186 -4.56 5.24 -1.46
C ILE A 186 -3.95 5.61 -0.11
N ILE A 187 -2.63 5.43 0.00
CA ILE A 187 -1.87 5.75 1.21
C ILE A 187 -0.75 6.71 0.83
N GLN A 188 -0.88 7.95 1.29
CA GLN A 188 0.18 8.95 1.17
C GLN A 188 1.11 8.86 2.37
N CYS A 189 2.39 8.71 2.11
CA CYS A 189 3.46 8.68 3.07
C CYS A 189 4.24 10.01 3.08
N LYS A 190 4.48 10.60 4.26
CA LYS A 190 5.42 11.75 4.36
C LYS A 190 6.33 11.61 5.58
N THR A 191 7.59 11.97 5.42
CA THR A 191 8.59 11.98 6.50
C THR A 191 8.54 13.24 7.38
N ASN A 192 7.81 14.28 6.97
CA ASN A 192 7.56 15.45 7.79
C ASN A 192 6.06 15.73 7.81
N TRP A 193 5.47 15.72 9.00
CA TRP A 193 4.04 15.94 9.19
C TRP A 193 3.66 17.43 9.09
N ASN A 194 4.44 18.33 9.69
CA ASN A 194 4.01 19.71 9.90
C ASN A 194 3.74 20.45 8.58
N ASP A 195 4.73 20.43 7.69
CA ASP A 195 4.70 21.20 6.45
C ASP A 195 3.94 20.47 5.34
N ASN A 196 3.87 19.13 5.41
CA ASN A 196 3.28 18.34 4.33
C ASN A 196 1.84 17.91 4.59
N ALA A 197 1.26 18.11 5.78
CA ALA A 197 -0.13 17.71 6.08
C ALA A 197 -1.18 18.32 5.13
N GLN A 198 -0.87 19.47 4.52
CA GLN A 198 -1.76 20.12 3.56
C GLN A 198 -1.92 19.31 2.26
N ILE A 199 -0.87 18.62 1.82
CA ILE A 199 -0.87 17.86 0.57
C ILE A 199 -1.86 16.67 0.65
N PRO A 200 -1.76 15.74 1.63
CA PRO A 200 -2.74 14.67 1.78
C PRO A 200 -4.17 15.18 1.97
N MET A 201 -4.34 16.28 2.71
CA MET A 201 -5.66 16.90 2.89
C MET A 201 -6.25 17.36 1.55
N LEU A 202 -5.46 18.03 0.71
CA LEU A 202 -5.90 18.50 -0.60
C LEU A 202 -6.30 17.32 -1.51
N TRP A 203 -5.51 16.25 -1.51
CA TRP A 203 -5.80 15.07 -2.32
C TRP A 203 -7.03 14.31 -1.85
N ASP A 204 -7.23 14.15 -0.54
CA ASP A 204 -8.46 13.59 0.00
C ASP A 204 -9.69 14.42 -0.41
N MET A 205 -9.56 15.76 -0.45
CA MET A 205 -10.61 16.63 -0.97
C MET A 205 -10.83 16.46 -2.48
N ILE A 206 -9.78 16.31 -3.28
CA ILE A 206 -9.89 16.07 -4.74
C ILE A 206 -10.64 14.75 -4.98
N TYR A 207 -10.23 13.65 -4.34
CA TYR A 207 -10.90 12.36 -4.52
C TYR A 207 -12.32 12.34 -3.95
N SER A 208 -12.62 13.14 -2.92
CA SER A 208 -13.96 13.21 -2.33
C SER A 208 -14.91 14.19 -3.04
N ALA A 209 -14.39 15.03 -3.95
CA ALA A 209 -15.21 16.00 -4.65
C ALA A 209 -16.11 15.32 -5.68
N THR A 210 -17.42 15.53 -5.57
CA THR A 210 -18.39 14.98 -6.53
C THR A 210 -18.44 15.75 -7.83
N ASN A 211 -18.08 17.04 -7.81
CA ASN A 211 -18.07 17.92 -8.97
C ASN A 211 -16.97 18.99 -8.80
N PHE A 212 -16.25 19.26 -9.87
CA PHE A 212 -15.34 20.40 -9.96
C PHE A 212 -15.98 21.50 -10.83
N ARG A 213 -15.89 22.76 -10.39
CA ARG A 213 -16.27 23.91 -11.24
C ARG A 213 -15.23 24.21 -12.34
N THR A 214 -14.11 23.50 -12.30
CA THR A 214 -12.97 23.61 -13.22
C THR A 214 -12.88 22.36 -14.08
N ASN A 215 -12.01 22.37 -15.09
CA ASN A 215 -11.71 21.19 -15.93
C ASN A 215 -10.84 20.13 -15.21
N VAL A 216 -11.13 19.89 -13.93
CA VAL A 216 -10.50 18.85 -13.12
C VAL A 216 -11.44 17.65 -13.08
N THR A 217 -10.94 16.47 -13.42
CA THR A 217 -11.71 15.22 -13.32
C THR A 217 -10.87 14.14 -12.66
N VAL A 218 -11.54 13.19 -12.01
CA VAL A 218 -10.93 11.98 -11.45
C VAL A 218 -11.44 10.79 -12.25
N GLY A 219 -10.54 9.90 -12.64
CA GLY A 219 -10.85 8.81 -13.54
C GLY A 219 -10.55 9.13 -15.00
N ARG A 220 -10.39 8.09 -15.81
CA ARG A 220 -10.24 8.18 -17.27
C ARG A 220 -10.57 6.82 -17.90
N ASN A 221 -10.71 6.81 -19.24
CA ASN A 221 -10.91 5.58 -20.02
C ASN A 221 -12.09 4.70 -19.51
N GLY A 222 -13.13 5.32 -18.94
CA GLY A 222 -14.29 4.60 -18.42
C GLY A 222 -14.14 4.04 -17.00
N TYR A 223 -13.06 4.35 -16.29
CA TYR A 223 -12.85 3.96 -14.89
C TYR A 223 -12.82 5.19 -13.99
N ALA A 224 -13.59 5.16 -12.91
CA ALA A 224 -13.53 6.15 -11.84
C ALA A 224 -13.56 5.49 -10.46
N ILE A 225 -13.00 6.18 -9.46
CA ILE A 225 -13.08 5.74 -8.05
C ILE A 225 -14.51 5.69 -7.50
N ALA A 226 -15.48 6.30 -8.20
CA ALA A 226 -16.88 6.26 -7.81
C ALA A 226 -17.54 4.90 -8.14
N ASP A 227 -16.96 4.14 -9.08
CA ASP A 227 -17.56 2.89 -9.56
C ASP A 227 -17.04 1.65 -8.81
N VAL A 228 -16.01 1.79 -7.99
CA VAL A 228 -15.46 0.69 -7.18
C VAL A 228 -16.27 0.49 -5.90
N ALA A 229 -16.26 -0.71 -5.32
CA ALA A 229 -17.03 -1.04 -4.12
C ALA A 229 -16.69 -0.14 -2.94
N ARG A 230 -15.43 0.29 -2.84
CA ARG A 230 -14.98 1.23 -1.82
C ARG A 230 -13.71 1.95 -2.25
N PHE A 231 -13.70 3.27 -2.11
CA PHE A 231 -12.50 4.09 -2.19
C PHE A 231 -12.22 4.79 -0.85
N THR A 232 -10.96 4.83 -0.44
CA THR A 232 -10.52 5.61 0.74
C THR A 232 -9.11 6.14 0.53
N TYR A 233 -8.80 7.28 1.16
CA TYR A 233 -7.48 7.90 1.09
C TYR A 233 -6.92 8.16 2.50
N SER A 234 -5.68 7.76 2.74
CA SER A 234 -5.02 7.84 4.06
C SER A 234 -3.71 8.58 4.01
N PHE A 235 -3.35 9.10 5.18
CA PHE A 235 -2.05 9.71 5.43
C PHE A 235 -1.27 8.91 6.46
N VAL A 236 -0.02 8.61 6.17
CA VAL A 236 0.92 7.88 7.02
C VAL A 236 2.19 8.69 7.18
N THR A 237 2.58 9.02 8.41
CA THR A 237 3.79 9.81 8.64
C THR A 237 4.76 9.15 9.62
N VAL A 238 6.05 9.37 9.38
CA VAL A 238 7.10 9.19 10.38
C VAL A 238 7.50 10.59 10.86
N PRO A 239 6.89 11.13 11.91
CA PRO A 239 7.09 12.54 12.25
C PRO A 239 8.56 12.78 12.62
N THR A 240 9.34 13.40 11.72
CA THR A 240 10.77 13.68 11.94
C THR A 240 11.02 15.02 12.65
N SER A 241 9.98 15.86 12.78
CA SER A 241 9.98 17.10 13.55
C SER A 241 9.94 16.83 15.06
N ARG A 242 10.25 17.85 15.87
CA ARG A 242 10.15 17.75 17.34
C ARG A 242 8.70 17.52 17.75
N MET A 243 8.41 16.27 18.09
CA MET A 243 7.09 15.80 18.56
C MET A 243 6.59 16.53 19.81
N SER A 244 7.50 17.11 20.60
CA SER A 244 7.18 17.78 21.88
C SER A 244 6.21 18.97 21.75
N GLY A 245 5.92 19.46 20.54
CA GLY A 245 4.96 20.54 20.30
C GLY A 245 3.69 20.14 19.55
N ILE A 246 3.54 18.88 19.12
CA ILE A 246 2.38 18.43 18.34
C ILE A 246 1.31 17.88 19.29
N ASN A 247 0.11 18.45 19.24
CA ASN A 247 -1.05 18.02 20.02
C ASN A 247 -2.33 18.08 19.18
N ALA A 248 -3.46 17.66 19.76
CA ALA A 248 -4.75 17.59 19.09
C ALA A 248 -5.26 18.91 18.47
N ASN A 249 -4.72 20.05 18.91
CA ASN A 249 -5.07 21.39 18.42
C ASN A 249 -4.06 21.94 17.40
N SER A 250 -2.95 21.25 17.15
CA SER A 250 -1.99 21.65 16.12
C SER A 250 -2.64 21.63 14.74
N THR A 251 -2.39 22.65 13.92
CA THR A 251 -2.96 22.79 12.58
C THR A 251 -2.66 21.58 11.69
N CYS A 252 -1.44 21.03 11.75
CA CYS A 252 -1.05 19.84 11.00
C CYS A 252 -1.88 18.60 11.37
N VAL A 253 -2.32 18.47 12.62
CA VAL A 253 -3.23 17.41 13.08
C VAL A 253 -4.63 17.65 12.56
N LYS A 254 -5.17 18.87 12.74
CA LYS A 254 -6.53 19.22 12.30
C LYS A 254 -6.74 19.01 10.80
N ARG A 255 -5.74 19.32 9.98
CA ARG A 255 -5.78 19.14 8.50
C ARG A 255 -6.07 17.70 8.08
N VAL A 256 -5.56 16.71 8.83
CA VAL A 256 -5.64 15.29 8.45
C VAL A 256 -6.62 14.49 9.33
N THR A 257 -7.27 15.14 10.29
CA THR A 257 -8.18 14.45 11.25
C THR A 257 -9.39 13.84 10.55
N ASN A 258 -9.91 14.50 9.52
CA ASN A 258 -11.14 14.10 8.83
C ASN A 258 -10.89 13.32 7.54
N MET A 259 -9.66 12.84 7.31
CA MET A 259 -9.36 12.07 6.11
C MET A 259 -10.20 10.80 6.05
N THR A 260 -10.72 10.48 4.87
CA THR A 260 -11.65 9.37 4.63
C THR A 260 -11.11 8.03 5.17
N GLY A 261 -9.87 7.69 4.80
CA GLY A 261 -9.16 6.51 5.29
C GLY A 261 -8.46 6.72 6.63
N GLY A 262 -8.25 7.96 7.07
CA GLY A 262 -7.65 8.30 8.36
C GLY A 262 -6.19 8.75 8.31
N ASN A 263 -5.70 9.16 9.49
CA ASN A 263 -4.34 9.63 9.73
C ASN A 263 -3.60 8.67 10.66
N TYR A 264 -2.42 8.23 10.22
CA TYR A 264 -1.64 7.19 10.87
C TYR A 264 -0.16 7.54 10.96
N TRP A 265 0.55 6.80 11.82
CA TRP A 265 2.00 6.87 11.94
C TRP A 265 2.61 5.55 12.40
N GLY A 266 3.94 5.45 12.36
CA GLY A 266 4.68 4.30 12.89
C GLY A 266 4.94 4.37 14.39
N ARG A 267 3.95 4.78 15.20
CA ARG A 267 4.02 4.95 16.67
C ARG A 267 2.72 4.42 17.30
N PRO A 268 2.70 4.13 18.61
CA PRO A 268 1.44 3.86 19.31
C PRO A 268 0.44 5.00 19.10
N THR A 269 -0.84 4.67 19.12
CA THR A 269 -1.92 5.65 18.97
C THR A 269 -1.87 6.70 20.06
N VAL A 270 -2.01 7.97 19.64
CA VAL A 270 -2.22 9.09 20.54
C VAL A 270 -3.57 9.70 20.18
N ASN A 271 -4.49 9.63 21.14
CA ASN A 271 -5.86 10.11 20.97
C ASN A 271 -5.90 11.54 20.42
N ASN A 272 -6.74 11.75 19.41
CA ASN A 272 -6.92 13.02 18.72
C ASN A 272 -5.66 13.56 18.01
N VAL A 273 -4.62 12.76 17.83
CA VAL A 273 -3.39 13.13 17.11
C VAL A 273 -3.22 12.25 15.89
N ALA A 274 -2.87 10.98 16.08
CA ALA A 274 -2.70 10.00 15.00
C ALA A 274 -2.84 8.58 15.55
N ASN A 275 -3.32 7.68 14.70
CA ASN A 275 -3.48 6.27 15.04
C ASN A 275 -2.21 5.51 14.65
N SER A 276 -1.93 4.41 15.34
CA SER A 276 -0.93 3.46 14.88
C SER A 276 -1.34 2.92 13.51
N ILE A 277 -0.37 2.77 12.61
CA ILE A 277 -0.60 2.20 11.29
C ILE A 277 -1.22 0.80 11.33
N LYS A 278 -1.05 0.04 12.43
CA LYS A 278 -1.71 -1.26 12.57
C LYS A 278 -3.24 -1.16 12.60
N GLU A 279 -3.79 -0.03 13.02
CA GLU A 279 -5.25 0.19 13.04
C GLU A 279 -5.83 0.36 11.63
N MET A 280 -5.02 0.78 10.66
CA MET A 280 -5.42 0.86 9.24
C MET A 280 -5.88 -0.50 8.71
N LEU A 281 -5.25 -1.59 9.17
CA LEU A 281 -5.60 -2.94 8.74
C LEU A 281 -7.07 -3.23 9.02
N GLN A 282 -7.54 -2.96 10.24
CA GLN A 282 -8.93 -3.19 10.60
C GLN A 282 -9.87 -2.15 9.99
N ARG A 283 -9.46 -0.87 9.91
CA ARG A 283 -10.34 0.19 9.43
C ARG A 283 -10.54 0.15 7.92
N ASN A 284 -9.47 -0.08 7.15
CA ASN A 284 -9.47 0.08 5.70
C ASN A 284 -9.30 -1.24 4.94
N LEU A 285 -8.67 -2.26 5.53
CA LEU A 285 -8.23 -3.46 4.80
C LEU A 285 -8.84 -4.76 5.35
N SER A 286 -9.91 -4.67 6.14
CA SER A 286 -10.52 -5.82 6.83
C SER A 286 -11.18 -6.82 5.89
N THR A 287 -11.75 -6.35 4.79
CA THR A 287 -12.60 -7.10 3.85
C THR A 287 -11.82 -8.07 2.95
N GLY A 288 -10.49 -8.00 2.93
CA GLY A 288 -9.63 -8.92 2.19
C GLY A 288 -9.69 -10.38 2.65
N HIS A 289 -10.38 -10.68 3.76
CA HIS A 289 -10.64 -12.04 4.24
C HIS A 289 -11.79 -12.02 5.27
N SER A 290 -12.59 -13.10 5.35
CA SER A 290 -13.73 -13.24 6.27
C SER A 290 -13.33 -13.28 7.77
N ARG A 291 -12.26 -14.00 8.10
CA ARG A 291 -11.59 -13.99 9.42
C ARG A 291 -10.74 -12.74 9.65
N ASN A 292 -10.56 -12.32 10.91
CA ASN A 292 -9.73 -11.16 11.29
C ASN A 292 -8.23 -11.35 11.00
N HIS A 293 -7.47 -10.25 11.03
CA HIS A 293 -6.02 -10.22 10.72
C HIS A 293 -5.18 -11.12 11.63
N LEU A 294 -5.47 -11.20 12.93
CA LEU A 294 -4.70 -12.04 13.84
C LEU A 294 -4.87 -13.53 13.51
N THR A 295 -6.09 -13.93 13.15
CA THR A 295 -6.38 -15.31 12.76
C THR A 295 -5.73 -15.67 11.43
N THR A 296 -5.78 -14.79 10.43
CA THR A 296 -5.10 -15.05 9.13
C THR A 296 -3.59 -15.11 9.32
N LEU A 297 -2.99 -14.14 10.02
CA LEU A 297 -1.56 -14.13 10.30
C LEU A 297 -1.12 -15.39 11.04
N ASN A 298 -1.86 -15.82 12.06
CA ASN A 298 -1.50 -17.03 12.81
C ASN A 298 -1.48 -18.29 11.93
N GLY A 299 -2.31 -18.35 10.89
CA GLY A 299 -2.31 -19.46 9.93
C GLY A 299 -1.13 -19.41 8.96
N GLU A 300 -0.68 -18.22 8.56
CA GLU A 300 0.30 -18.04 7.49
C GLU A 300 1.75 -17.87 7.97
N LEU A 301 1.96 -17.35 9.18
CA LEU A 301 3.29 -17.12 9.74
C LEU A 301 4.18 -18.38 9.84
N PRO A 302 3.65 -19.61 10.04
CA PRO A 302 4.46 -20.83 9.94
C PRO A 302 5.15 -20.99 8.56
N ASN A 303 4.58 -20.40 7.50
CA ASN A 303 5.11 -20.48 6.14
C ASN A 303 6.03 -19.30 5.79
N LEU A 304 6.41 -18.46 6.77
CA LEU A 304 7.18 -17.24 6.53
C LEU A 304 8.54 -17.51 5.85
N ASN A 305 9.21 -18.58 6.26
CA ASN A 305 10.53 -18.96 5.73
C ASN A 305 10.46 -19.76 4.42
N THR A 306 9.27 -20.19 4.00
CA THR A 306 9.07 -21.00 2.80
C THR A 306 8.35 -20.17 1.76
N ASP A 307 7.04 -20.06 1.92
CA ASP A 307 6.13 -19.45 0.96
C ASP A 307 6.27 -17.94 0.89
N TYR A 308 6.69 -17.32 1.99
CA TYR A 308 6.83 -15.87 2.11
C TYR A 308 8.28 -15.44 2.33
N SER A 309 9.24 -16.27 1.90
CA SER A 309 10.67 -16.01 2.08
C SER A 309 11.15 -14.70 1.44
N TYR A 310 10.40 -14.17 0.47
CA TYR A 310 10.63 -12.88 -0.15
C TYR A 310 10.49 -11.68 0.81
N PHE A 311 9.88 -11.84 2.00
CA PHE A 311 9.91 -10.81 3.06
C PHE A 311 11.26 -10.70 3.78
N ARG A 312 12.15 -11.70 3.59
CA ARG A 312 13.50 -11.76 4.16
C ARG A 312 13.54 -11.66 5.69
N LEU A 313 12.60 -12.34 6.37
CA LEU A 313 12.53 -12.45 7.83
C LEU A 313 12.95 -13.83 8.31
#